data_AF-A0A3M1KVX5-F1
#
_entry.id   AF-A0A3M1KVX5-F1
#
_cell.length_a   1.000
_cell.length_b   1.000
_cell.length_c   1.000
_cell.angle_alpha   90.00
_cell.angle_beta   90.00
_cell.angle_gamma   90.00
#
_symmetry.space_group_name_H-M   'P 1'
#
loop_
_entity.id
_entity.type
_entity.pdbx_description
1 polymer ?
#
loop_
_entity_poly.entity_id
_entity_poly.type
_entity_poly.pdbx_seq_one_letter_code
_entity_poly.pdbx_strand_id
1 'polypeptide(L)'
;MKYLMLSAALLFFLTSCQNGCNSGPNAQSNTESVEQLPPPVNEEEARARRALTNNYWVVNFFHRIRDPQANRANQGRWYKFNPDGTYECGQFEKTFCKGKWRLFLEGNRARLDLDAEIPEEDGEWMMQMASTEDIMIWVGTERYGTNNVQMRLENLLFIPKNRQEMGLKN
;
A
#
# COMPACT_ATOMS: atom_id res chain seq x y z
N MET A 1 17.10 46.05 32.67
CA MET A 1 16.22 46.43 33.80
C MET A 1 15.42 45.21 34.21
N LYS A 2 15.45 44.91 35.52
CA LYS A 2 14.41 44.30 36.39
C LYS A 2 13.83 42.93 35.95
N TYR A 3 14.23 41.85 36.64
CA TYR A 3 13.46 41.10 37.68
C TYR A 3 12.32 40.25 37.07
N LEU A 4 11.98 39.03 37.48
CA LEU A 4 11.97 38.41 38.81
C LEU A 4 11.70 36.90 38.64
N MET A 5 12.24 36.09 39.55
CA MET A 5 11.85 34.69 39.76
C MET A 5 10.39 34.54 40.23
N LEU A 6 9.79 33.35 40.07
CA LEU A 6 9.01 32.76 41.16
C LEU A 6 8.99 31.22 41.09
N SER A 7 9.46 30.63 42.19
CA SER A 7 9.39 29.21 42.55
C SER A 7 7.96 28.72 42.79
N ALA A 8 7.75 27.41 42.64
CA ALA A 8 6.95 26.64 43.59
C ALA A 8 7.47 25.19 43.63
N ALA A 9 8.29 24.90 44.64
CA ALA A 9 8.48 23.55 45.12
C ALA A 9 7.29 23.20 46.02
N LEU A 10 6.67 22.04 45.80
CA LEU A 10 5.79 21.42 46.78
C LEU A 10 6.32 20.02 47.09
N LEU A 11 6.45 19.76 48.40
CA LEU A 11 7.12 18.64 49.02
C LEU A 11 6.09 17.74 49.73
N PHE A 12 6.43 16.45 49.78
CA PHE A 12 5.95 15.37 50.66
C PHE A 12 4.51 14.83 50.44
N PHE A 13 4.39 13.51 50.29
CA PHE A 13 4.23 12.57 51.41
C PHE A 13 4.65 11.15 51.00
N LEU A 14 5.53 10.54 51.81
CA LEU A 14 5.74 9.10 51.84
C LEU A 14 4.55 8.46 52.56
N THR A 15 3.94 7.45 51.94
CA THR A 15 3.18 6.42 52.67
C THR A 15 3.59 5.05 52.17
N SER A 16 4.20 4.29 53.08
CA SER A 16 4.46 2.86 52.99
C SER A 16 3.16 2.12 53.30
N CYS A 17 2.71 1.26 52.39
CA CYS A 17 1.83 0.15 52.72
C CYS A 17 2.41 -1.15 52.15
N GLN A 18 2.62 -2.11 53.06
CA GLN A 18 3.00 -3.49 52.79
C GLN A 18 1.86 -4.26 52.11
N ASN A 19 2.26 -5.25 51.30
CA ASN A 19 1.59 -6.51 50.98
C ASN A 19 0.14 -6.51 50.46
N GLY A 20 0.04 -6.98 49.22
CA GLY A 20 -1.04 -7.87 48.79
C GLY A 20 -2.28 -7.18 48.25
N CYS A 21 -2.29 -6.93 46.93
CA CYS A 21 -3.38 -7.33 46.04
C CYS A 21 -2.94 -7.07 44.59
N ASN A 22 -2.99 -8.13 43.77
CA ASN A 22 -2.94 -8.06 42.32
C ASN A 22 -3.97 -7.06 41.81
N SER A 23 -3.51 -6.05 41.07
CA SER A 23 -4.24 -5.32 40.01
C SER A 23 -3.34 -4.16 39.55
N GLY A 24 -2.41 -4.47 38.64
CA GLY A 24 -1.62 -3.49 37.90
C GLY A 24 -2.12 -3.44 36.45
N PRO A 25 -1.96 -2.28 35.77
CA PRO A 25 -2.94 -1.75 34.84
C PRO A 25 -3.00 -2.54 33.54
N ASN A 26 -4.22 -2.64 32.99
CA ASN A 26 -4.44 -2.93 31.58
C ASN A 26 -3.60 -1.97 30.75
N ALA A 27 -2.40 -2.41 30.37
CA ALA A 27 -1.81 -2.01 29.13
C ALA A 27 -2.78 -2.54 28.06
N GLN A 28 -3.70 -1.68 27.63
CA GLN A 28 -4.34 -1.82 26.34
C GLN A 28 -3.21 -1.77 25.31
N SER A 29 -2.63 -2.94 25.06
CA SER A 29 -2.10 -3.25 23.75
C SER A 29 -3.29 -3.07 22.82
N ASN A 30 -3.35 -1.90 22.19
CA ASN A 30 -4.05 -1.77 20.92
C ASN A 30 -3.29 -2.69 19.96
N THR A 31 -3.62 -3.98 20.03
CA THR A 31 -3.39 -4.89 18.93
C THR A 31 -4.38 -4.40 17.88
N GLU A 32 -3.91 -3.53 16.98
CA GLU A 32 -4.61 -3.30 15.72
C GLU A 32 -4.91 -4.68 15.16
N SER A 33 -6.18 -5.04 15.16
CA SER A 33 -6.63 -6.30 14.59
C SER A 33 -6.23 -6.26 13.13
N VAL A 34 -5.27 -7.09 12.75
CA VAL A 34 -4.91 -7.33 11.35
C VAL A 34 -6.20 -7.72 10.65
N GLU A 35 -6.74 -6.80 9.85
CA GLU A 35 -8.00 -7.00 9.13
C GLU A 35 -7.73 -8.05 8.05
N GLN A 36 -7.94 -9.32 8.42
CA GLN A 36 -7.67 -10.42 7.52
C GLN A 36 -8.69 -10.37 6.38
N LEU A 37 -8.21 -10.39 5.13
CA LEU A 37 -9.09 -10.44 3.97
C LEU A 37 -10.05 -11.63 4.09
N PRO A 38 -11.34 -11.47 3.70
CA PRO A 38 -12.28 -12.58 3.73
C PRO A 38 -11.76 -13.74 2.86
N PRO A 39 -12.09 -15.00 3.17
CA PRO A 39 -11.68 -16.13 2.35
C PRO A 39 -12.07 -15.94 0.87
N PRO A 40 -11.23 -16.38 -0.09
CA PRO A 40 -11.58 -16.29 -1.51
C PRO A 40 -12.81 -17.15 -1.80
N VAL A 41 -13.70 -16.68 -2.68
CA VAL A 41 -14.96 -17.37 -2.99
C VAL A 41 -14.81 -18.44 -4.08
N ASN A 42 -13.71 -18.41 -4.84
CA ASN A 42 -13.38 -19.39 -5.88
C ASN A 42 -11.86 -19.47 -6.13
N GLU A 43 -11.43 -20.43 -6.97
CA GLU A 43 -10.00 -20.65 -7.26
C GLU A 43 -9.36 -19.50 -8.06
N GLU A 44 -10.14 -18.82 -8.92
CA GLU A 44 -9.64 -17.67 -9.67
C GLU A 44 -9.30 -16.50 -8.74
N GLU A 45 -10.11 -16.27 -7.72
CA GLU A 45 -9.86 -15.26 -6.70
C GLU A 45 -8.67 -15.64 -5.83
N ALA A 46 -8.59 -16.91 -5.42
CA ALA A 46 -7.47 -17.42 -4.67
C ALA A 46 -6.16 -17.24 -5.46
N ARG A 47 -6.18 -17.56 -6.75
CA ARG A 47 -5.06 -17.35 -7.67
C ARG A 47 -4.67 -15.87 -7.77
N ALA A 48 -5.63 -15.00 -8.04
CA ALA A 48 -5.37 -13.57 -8.21
C ALA A 48 -4.81 -12.93 -6.92
N ARG A 49 -5.34 -13.30 -5.74
CA ARG A 49 -4.84 -12.85 -4.44
C ARG A 49 -3.43 -13.35 -4.15
N ARG A 50 -3.13 -14.63 -4.43
CA ARG A 50 -1.77 -15.18 -4.30
C ARG A 50 -0.78 -14.43 -5.19
N ALA A 51 -1.13 -14.20 -6.45
CA ALA A 51 -0.27 -13.48 -7.38
C ALA A 51 -0.07 -12.02 -6.96
N LEU A 52 -1.13 -11.30 -6.56
CA LEU A 52 -1.01 -9.90 -6.10
C LEU A 52 -0.09 -9.76 -4.89
N THR A 53 -0.20 -10.67 -3.93
CA THR A 53 0.55 -10.63 -2.66
C THR A 53 1.96 -11.24 -2.75
N ASN A 54 2.37 -11.68 -3.95
CA ASN A 54 3.70 -12.19 -4.20
C ASN A 54 4.59 -11.08 -4.76
N ASN A 55 5.66 -10.72 -4.05
CA ASN A 55 6.68 -9.75 -4.47
C ASN A 55 6.17 -8.32 -4.79
N TYR A 56 6.88 -7.61 -5.67
CA TYR A 56 6.54 -6.26 -6.14
C TYR A 56 5.97 -6.30 -7.56
N TRP A 57 4.91 -5.53 -7.79
CA TRP A 57 4.36 -5.30 -9.12
C TRP A 57 4.89 -3.99 -9.68
N VAL A 58 5.83 -4.06 -10.61
CA VAL A 58 6.58 -2.92 -11.13
C VAL A 58 6.09 -2.51 -12.52
N VAL A 59 5.71 -1.25 -12.67
CA VAL A 59 5.24 -0.66 -13.92
C VAL A 59 6.41 -0.48 -14.89
N ASN A 60 6.52 -1.39 -15.86
CA ASN A 60 7.52 -1.32 -16.93
C ASN A 60 7.02 -0.45 -18.10
N PHE A 61 5.73 -0.53 -18.41
CA PHE A 61 5.10 0.29 -19.44
C PHE A 61 3.88 1.02 -18.89
N PHE A 62 3.81 2.33 -19.16
CA PHE A 62 2.66 3.17 -18.82
C PHE A 62 2.24 3.94 -20.07
N HIS A 63 0.94 3.91 -20.37
CA HIS A 63 0.36 4.60 -21.49
C HIS A 63 -0.85 5.39 -21.04
N ARG A 64 -0.76 6.70 -21.16
CA ARG A 64 -1.84 7.66 -21.10
C ARG A 64 -1.99 8.30 -22.46
N ILE A 65 -3.22 8.33 -22.95
CA ILE A 65 -3.54 8.86 -24.27
C ILE A 65 -3.07 10.33 -24.35
N ARG A 66 -2.25 10.63 -25.36
CA ARG A 66 -1.73 11.98 -25.68
C ARG A 66 -0.89 12.63 -24.56
N ASP A 67 -0.31 11.84 -23.65
CA ASP A 67 0.53 12.35 -22.56
C ASP A 67 1.86 11.57 -22.46
N PRO A 68 2.81 11.80 -23.38
CA PRO A 68 4.10 11.09 -23.37
C PRO A 68 4.96 11.41 -22.14
N GLN A 69 4.74 12.56 -21.51
CA GLN A 69 5.44 12.93 -20.28
C GLN A 69 4.98 12.03 -19.13
N ALA A 70 3.67 11.86 -18.94
CA ALA A 70 3.15 10.91 -17.95
C ALA A 70 3.61 9.47 -18.22
N ASN A 71 3.69 9.07 -19.50
CA ASN A 71 4.17 7.74 -19.89
C ASN A 71 5.58 7.47 -19.38
N ARG A 72 6.48 8.45 -19.55
CA ARG A 72 7.85 8.33 -19.07
C ARG A 72 7.94 8.47 -17.55
N ALA A 73 7.18 9.40 -16.97
CA ALA A 73 7.23 9.73 -15.54
C ALA A 73 6.72 8.60 -14.62
N ASN A 74 5.81 7.75 -15.10
CA ASN A 74 5.25 6.65 -14.31
C ASN A 74 5.99 5.31 -14.44
N GLN A 75 7.05 5.24 -15.27
CA GLN A 75 7.89 4.04 -15.35
C GLN A 75 8.70 3.84 -14.07
N GLY A 76 8.79 2.59 -13.62
CA GLY A 76 9.45 2.22 -12.37
C GLY A 76 8.63 2.48 -11.12
N ARG A 77 7.36 2.89 -11.27
CA ARG A 77 6.39 2.81 -10.18
C ARG A 77 6.23 1.36 -9.77
N TRP A 78 5.98 1.11 -8.49
CA TRP A 78 5.78 -0.23 -7.97
C TRP A 78 4.69 -0.26 -6.92
N TYR A 79 4.07 -1.42 -6.77
CA TYR A 79 3.06 -1.72 -5.76
C TYR A 79 3.43 -3.01 -5.04
N LYS A 80 3.30 -3.03 -3.71
CA LYS A 80 3.49 -4.21 -2.87
C LYS A 80 2.22 -4.44 -2.06
N PHE A 81 1.54 -5.54 -2.33
CA PHE A 81 0.30 -5.91 -1.66
C PHE A 81 0.58 -6.90 -0.54
N ASN A 82 -0.01 -6.67 0.62
CA ASN A 82 0.08 -7.57 1.76
C ASN A 82 -1.22 -8.40 1.87
N PRO A 83 -1.15 -9.65 2.36
CA PRO A 83 -2.33 -10.50 2.58
C PRO A 83 -3.37 -9.96 3.57
N ASP A 84 -3.02 -8.95 4.37
CA ASP A 84 -3.89 -8.27 5.33
C ASP A 84 -4.71 -7.11 4.72
N GLY A 85 -4.74 -7.02 3.39
CA GLY A 85 -5.47 -5.97 2.69
C GLY A 85 -4.79 -4.60 2.71
N THR A 86 -3.57 -4.48 3.24
CA THR A 86 -2.76 -3.26 3.11
C THR A 86 -1.87 -3.32 1.87
N TYR A 87 -1.45 -2.15 1.37
CA TYR A 87 -0.44 -2.07 0.33
C TYR A 87 0.48 -0.86 0.54
N GLU A 88 1.65 -0.93 -0.08
CA GLU A 88 2.56 0.20 -0.23
C GLU A 88 2.82 0.43 -1.72
N CYS A 89 3.03 1.68 -2.11
CA CYS A 89 3.48 2.00 -3.46
C CYS A 89 4.54 3.10 -3.45
N GLY A 90 5.28 3.11 -4.54
CA GLY A 90 6.41 4.01 -4.71
C GLY A 90 6.89 4.05 -6.13
N GLN A 91 8.07 4.65 -6.30
CA GLN A 91 8.79 4.69 -7.54
C GLN A 91 10.28 4.60 -7.27
N PHE A 92 10.93 3.64 -7.93
CA PHE A 92 12.32 3.30 -7.65
C PHE A 92 12.57 3.12 -6.14
N GLU A 93 13.61 3.74 -5.58
CA GLU A 93 13.96 3.62 -4.16
C GLU A 93 13.06 4.47 -3.22
N LYS A 94 12.08 5.20 -3.76
CA LYS A 94 11.21 6.08 -2.97
C LYS A 94 9.82 5.47 -2.79
N THR A 95 9.46 5.19 -1.54
CA THR A 95 8.07 4.91 -1.13
C THR A 95 7.35 6.23 -0.92
N PHE A 96 6.11 6.37 -1.40
CA PHE A 96 5.35 7.60 -1.21
C PHE A 96 3.86 7.42 -0.91
N CYS A 97 3.32 6.20 -0.97
CA CYS A 97 1.94 5.96 -0.58
C CYS A 97 1.78 4.60 0.10
N LYS A 98 0.79 4.55 0.99
CA LYS A 98 0.27 3.36 1.66
C LYS A 98 -1.24 3.41 1.60
N GLY A 99 -1.90 2.27 1.78
CA GLY A 99 -3.35 2.23 1.82
C GLY A 99 -3.91 0.84 1.99
N LYS A 100 -5.18 0.70 1.63
CA LYS A 100 -5.93 -0.55 1.59
C LYS A 100 -6.23 -0.95 0.15
N TRP A 101 -6.27 -2.25 -0.12
CA TRP A 101 -6.66 -2.78 -1.42
C TRP A 101 -7.80 -3.78 -1.28
N ARG A 102 -8.65 -3.83 -2.31
CA ARG A 102 -9.74 -4.80 -2.42
C ARG A 102 -9.79 -5.36 -3.83
N LEU A 103 -10.03 -6.66 -3.95
CA LEU A 103 -10.19 -7.34 -5.22
C LEU A 103 -11.63 -7.79 -5.37
N PHE A 104 -12.23 -7.47 -6.50
CA PHE A 104 -13.57 -7.91 -6.89
C PHE A 104 -13.45 -8.73 -8.17
N LEU A 105 -14.08 -9.90 -8.20
CA LEU A 105 -14.21 -10.68 -9.44
C LEU A 105 -15.60 -10.52 -10.02
N GLU A 106 -15.65 -10.18 -11.31
CA GLU A 106 -16.87 -10.04 -12.10
C GLU A 106 -16.76 -10.95 -13.33
N GLY A 107 -17.18 -12.21 -13.18
CA GLY A 107 -16.96 -13.23 -14.19
C GLY A 107 -15.48 -13.53 -14.36
N ASN A 108 -14.94 -13.32 -15.58
CA ASN A 108 -13.53 -13.52 -15.92
C ASN A 108 -12.70 -12.24 -15.84
N ARG A 109 -13.22 -11.20 -15.19
CA ARG A 109 -12.55 -9.90 -15.02
C ARG A 109 -12.31 -9.65 -13.54
N ALA A 110 -11.13 -9.14 -13.24
CA ALA A 110 -10.78 -8.71 -11.89
C ALA A 110 -10.75 -7.18 -11.84
N ARG A 111 -11.41 -6.60 -10.83
CA ARG A 111 -11.34 -5.17 -10.51
C ARG A 111 -10.56 -5.00 -9.20
N LEU A 112 -9.52 -4.20 -9.24
CA LEU A 112 -8.70 -3.84 -8.08
C LEU A 112 -9.04 -2.41 -7.67
N ASP A 113 -9.48 -2.25 -6.42
CA ASP A 113 -9.68 -0.94 -5.79
C ASP A 113 -8.50 -0.66 -4.86
N LEU A 114 -7.91 0.52 -5.02
CA LEU A 114 -6.85 1.09 -4.19
C LEU A 114 -7.42 2.30 -3.45
N ASP A 115 -7.31 2.26 -2.13
CA ASP A 115 -7.84 3.23 -1.16
C ASP A 115 -6.63 3.74 -0.38
N ALA A 116 -6.00 4.79 -0.90
CA ALA A 116 -4.74 5.33 -0.43
C ALA A 116 -4.95 6.25 0.77
N GLU A 117 -3.91 6.37 1.61
CA GLU A 117 -3.88 7.40 2.65
C GLU A 117 -3.82 8.83 2.07
N ILE A 118 -3.33 8.96 0.82
CA ILE A 118 -3.32 10.21 0.07
C ILE A 118 -4.29 10.10 -1.13
N PRO A 119 -5.33 10.94 -1.22
CA PRO A 119 -6.39 10.80 -2.24
C PRO A 119 -5.91 10.81 -3.69
N GLU A 120 -4.77 11.45 -3.97
CA GLU A 120 -4.19 11.49 -5.32
C GLU A 120 -3.71 10.12 -5.82
N GLU A 121 -3.52 9.17 -4.90
CA GLU A 121 -3.08 7.80 -5.19
C GLU A 121 -4.20 6.75 -5.07
N ASP A 122 -5.44 7.20 -4.84
CA ASP A 122 -6.61 6.34 -4.99
C ASP A 122 -6.72 5.86 -6.44
N GLY A 123 -7.25 4.65 -6.63
CA GLY A 123 -7.40 4.13 -7.97
C GLY A 123 -8.34 2.94 -8.07
N GLU A 124 -8.83 2.74 -9.28
CA GLU A 124 -9.60 1.56 -9.64
C GLU A 124 -9.09 1.06 -10.99
N TRP A 125 -8.83 -0.24 -11.07
CA TRP A 125 -8.15 -0.86 -12.20
C TRP A 125 -8.83 -2.16 -12.59
N MET A 126 -9.14 -2.31 -13.88
CA MET A 126 -9.47 -3.61 -14.46
C MET A 126 -8.15 -4.35 -14.72
N MET A 127 -7.98 -5.50 -14.08
CA MET A 127 -6.79 -6.32 -14.19
C MET A 127 -6.98 -7.47 -15.19
N GLN A 128 -5.92 -7.74 -15.94
CA GLN A 128 -5.73 -8.95 -16.71
C GLN A 128 -4.38 -9.54 -16.35
N MET A 129 -4.37 -10.81 -15.95
CA MET A 129 -3.16 -11.48 -15.49
C MET A 129 -2.77 -12.57 -16.49
N ALA A 130 -1.49 -12.62 -16.86
CA ALA A 130 -0.97 -13.73 -17.65
C ALA A 130 -1.11 -15.05 -16.88
N SER A 131 -1.20 -16.18 -17.58
CA SER A 131 -1.28 -17.51 -16.95
C SER A 131 -0.07 -17.83 -16.07
N THR A 132 1.09 -17.27 -16.43
CA THR A 132 2.40 -17.38 -15.74
C THR A 132 2.52 -16.55 -14.46
N GLU A 133 1.58 -15.64 -14.17
CA GLU A 133 1.56 -14.80 -12.96
C GLU A 133 2.77 -13.86 -12.79
N ASP A 134 3.56 -13.67 -13.84
CA ASP A 134 4.71 -12.77 -13.91
C ASP A 134 4.38 -11.40 -14.52
N ILE A 135 3.28 -11.33 -15.29
CA ILE A 135 2.84 -10.13 -16.00
C ILE A 135 1.38 -9.84 -15.66
N MET A 136 1.10 -8.57 -15.40
CA MET A 136 -0.25 -8.04 -15.23
C MET A 136 -0.46 -6.79 -16.08
N ILE A 137 -1.65 -6.64 -16.65
CA ILE A 137 -2.10 -5.43 -17.31
C ILE A 137 -3.19 -4.80 -16.46
N TRP A 138 -3.05 -3.51 -16.15
CA TRP A 138 -4.11 -2.72 -15.54
C TRP A 138 -4.64 -1.71 -16.54
N VAL A 139 -5.95 -1.64 -16.67
CA VAL A 139 -6.67 -0.66 -17.48
C VAL A 139 -7.48 0.20 -16.54
N GLY A 140 -7.30 1.52 -16.59
CA GLY A 140 -7.99 2.43 -15.69
C GLY A 140 -9.48 2.53 -16.00
N THR A 141 -10.24 3.02 -15.01
CA THR A 141 -11.70 3.14 -15.08
C THR A 141 -12.13 4.60 -15.01
N GLU A 142 -13.43 4.86 -15.19
CA GLU A 142 -13.98 6.21 -15.13
C GLU A 142 -14.04 6.78 -13.71
N ARG A 143 -14.11 5.93 -12.68
CA ARG A 143 -14.32 6.32 -11.28
C ARG A 143 -13.31 7.36 -10.79
N TYR A 144 -12.05 7.22 -11.22
CA TYR A 144 -10.95 8.12 -10.90
C TYR A 144 -10.40 8.88 -12.12
N GLY A 145 -11.15 8.90 -13.24
CA GLY A 145 -10.71 9.58 -14.46
C GLY A 145 -9.46 8.97 -15.11
N THR A 146 -9.21 7.68 -14.91
CA THR A 146 -8.06 6.93 -15.43
C THR A 146 -8.40 6.07 -16.65
N ASN A 147 -9.61 6.18 -17.21
CA ASN A 147 -10.06 5.43 -18.40
C ASN A 147 -9.21 5.64 -19.66
N ASN A 148 -8.33 6.64 -19.67
CA ASN A 148 -7.34 6.86 -20.72
C ASN A 148 -5.94 6.30 -20.40
N VAL A 149 -5.81 5.52 -19.33
CA VAL A 149 -4.55 4.94 -18.82
C VAL A 149 -4.58 3.42 -18.93
N GLN A 150 -3.46 2.86 -19.41
CA GLN A 150 -3.14 1.45 -19.33
C GLN A 150 -1.69 1.28 -18.86
N MET A 151 -1.44 0.27 -18.04
CA MET A 151 -0.08 -0.06 -17.62
C MET A 151 0.18 -1.57 -17.67
N ARG A 152 1.43 -1.92 -17.94
CA ARG A 152 1.97 -3.28 -17.84
C ARG A 152 2.90 -3.35 -16.65
N LEU A 153 2.60 -4.28 -15.75
CA LEU A 153 3.35 -4.55 -14.55
C LEU A 153 4.05 -5.90 -14.67
N GLU A 154 5.24 -5.99 -14.11
CA GLU A 154 6.03 -7.21 -13.97
C GLU A 154 6.20 -7.55 -12.49
N ASN A 155 6.14 -8.85 -12.17
CA ASN A 155 6.37 -9.35 -10.83
C ASN A 155 7.88 -9.48 -10.58
N LEU A 156 8.44 -8.62 -9.72
CA LEU A 156 9.87 -8.59 -9.43
C LEU A 156 10.14 -8.81 -7.95
N LEU A 157 11.16 -9.61 -7.63
CA LEU A 157 11.60 -9.87 -6.26
C LEU A 157 12.11 -8.60 -5.54
N PHE A 158 12.66 -7.66 -6.31
CA PHE A 158 13.20 -6.39 -5.81
C PHE A 158 12.73 -5.23 -6.68
N ILE A 159 12.58 -4.05 -6.07
CA ILE A 159 12.32 -2.80 -6.80
C ILE A 159 13.56 -2.39 -7.61
N PRO A 160 13.40 -1.90 -8.85
CA PRO A 160 14.51 -1.32 -9.59
C PRO A 160 14.91 0.02 -8.96
N LYS A 161 16.19 0.39 -9.06
CA LYS A 161 16.69 1.67 -8.53
C LYS A 161 16.55 2.83 -9.51
N ASN A 162 16.44 2.51 -10.79
CA ASN A 162 16.38 3.48 -11.87
C ASN A 162 15.86 2.83 -13.16
N ARG A 163 15.71 3.65 -14.21
CA ARG A 163 15.24 3.22 -15.53
C ARG A 163 16.21 2.23 -16.21
N GLN A 164 17.51 2.37 -15.97
CA GLN A 164 18.54 1.54 -16.61
C GLN A 164 18.47 0.08 -16.13
N GLU A 165 18.21 -0.14 -14.83
CA GLU A 165 17.99 -1.48 -14.28
C GLU A 165 16.75 -2.16 -14.86
N MET A 166 15.81 -1.39 -15.42
CA MET A 166 14.65 -1.88 -16.16
C MET A 166 14.92 -2.06 -17.66
N GLY A 167 16.14 -1.83 -18.14
CA GLY A 167 16.47 -1.86 -19.57
C GLY A 167 15.92 -0.67 -20.36
N LEU A 168 15.49 0.40 -19.69
CA LEU A 168 14.93 1.58 -20.31
C LEU A 168 15.99 2.67 -20.51
N LYS A 169 15.90 3.41 -21.61
CA LYS A 169 16.75 4.58 -21.85
C LYS A 169 16.31 5.75 -20.98
N ASN A 170 17.29 6.58 -20.61
CA ASN A 170 17.07 7.76 -19.78
C ASN A 170 16.06 8.69 -20.40
#